data_AF-A0A2G5SGE4-F1
#
_entry.id   AF-A0A2G5SGE4-F1
#
_cell.length_a   1.000
_cell.length_b   1.000
_cell.length_c   1.000
_cell.angle_alpha   90.00
_cell.angle_beta   90.00
_cell.angle_gamma   90.00
#
_symmetry.space_group_name_H-M   'P 1'
#
loop_
_entity.id
_entity.type
_entity.pdbx_description
1 polymer ?
#
loop_
_entity_poly.entity_id
_entity_poly.type
_entity_poly.pdbx_seq_one_letter_code
_entity_poly.pdbx_strand_id
1 'polypeptide(L)'
;MQKKKCQVTEVFEADKYKKVILGVGADSDEQGMPCFLPSVEETERQVVDKEDAWFHYVFCQIRPLRSAVNNNKRIFIKKSISETGVINIGSELLFRRFPPTDTDLKK
;
A
#
# COMPACT_ATOMS: atom_id res chain seq x y z
N MET A 1 -16.93 -15.63 25.58
CA MET A 1 -16.78 -14.21 25.23
C MET A 1 -15.56 -14.05 24.33
N GLN A 2 -15.73 -13.80 23.03
CA GLN A 2 -14.62 -13.49 22.15
C GLN A 2 -14.14 -12.05 22.48
N LYS A 3 -12.88 -11.88 22.86
CA LYS A 3 -12.29 -10.54 23.02
C LYS A 3 -12.27 -9.88 21.63
N LYS A 4 -12.98 -8.76 21.45
CA LYS A 4 -12.79 -7.91 20.27
C LYS A 4 -11.32 -7.52 20.21
N LYS A 5 -10.60 -7.92 19.15
CA LYS A 5 -9.30 -7.34 18.83
C LYS A 5 -9.56 -5.91 18.36
N CYS A 6 -9.39 -4.94 19.24
CA CYS A 6 -9.40 -3.54 18.86
C CYS A 6 -8.06 -3.20 18.21
N GLN A 7 -8.09 -2.44 17.12
CA GLN A 7 -6.88 -1.97 16.46
C GLN A 7 -6.18 -0.93 17.34
N VAL A 8 -4.85 -0.83 17.22
CA VAL A 8 -4.04 0.10 18.03
C VAL A 8 -4.53 1.54 17.87
N THR A 9 -4.92 1.94 16.66
CA THR A 9 -5.48 3.27 16.38
C THR A 9 -6.83 3.48 17.06
N GLU A 10 -7.75 2.51 17.03
CA GLU A 10 -9.07 2.63 17.68
C GLU A 10 -8.94 2.80 19.20
N VAL A 11 -8.02 2.04 19.81
CA VAL A 11 -7.72 2.15 21.25
C VAL A 11 -7.05 3.48 21.53
N PHE A 12 -6.14 3.92 20.66
CA PHE A 12 -5.53 5.23 20.75
C PHE A 12 -6.61 6.29 20.70
N GLU A 13 -7.42 6.40 19.67
CA GLU A 13 -8.48 7.42 19.53
C GLU A 13 -9.44 7.47 20.72
N ALA A 14 -9.81 6.32 21.30
CA ALA A 14 -10.75 6.25 22.43
C ALA A 14 -10.18 6.73 23.78
N ASP A 15 -8.85 6.80 23.93
CA ASP A 15 -8.20 7.22 25.16
C ASP A 15 -8.35 8.75 25.40
N LYS A 16 -8.52 9.21 26.64
CA LYS A 16 -8.73 10.63 26.98
C LYS A 16 -7.48 11.36 27.49
N TYR A 17 -6.38 10.65 27.70
CA TYR A 17 -5.14 11.24 28.22
C TYR A 17 -4.26 11.80 27.09
N LYS A 18 -3.28 12.65 27.45
CA LYS A 18 -2.26 13.15 26.51
C LYS A 18 -1.31 11.99 26.16
N LYS A 19 -1.26 11.62 24.89
CA LYS A 19 -0.67 10.36 24.39
C LYS A 19 -0.06 10.58 23.00
N VAL A 20 0.84 9.69 22.59
CA VAL A 20 1.52 9.72 21.28
C VAL A 20 1.34 8.36 20.59
N ILE A 21 1.01 8.34 19.30
CA ILE A 21 0.91 7.10 18.51
C ILE A 21 2.30 6.71 18.04
N LEU A 22 2.79 5.55 18.45
CA LEU A 22 4.01 4.93 17.91
C LEU A 22 3.75 3.53 17.33
N GLY A 23 2.50 3.05 17.40
CA GLY A 23 2.15 1.68 17.01
C GLY A 23 1.77 1.51 15.55
N VAL A 24 1.50 2.60 14.83
CA VAL A 24 1.19 2.60 13.39
C VAL A 24 2.23 3.48 12.72
N GLY A 25 2.99 2.92 11.78
CA GLY A 25 4.03 3.64 11.02
C GLY A 25 3.44 4.56 9.97
N ALA A 26 2.62 5.52 10.39
CA ALA A 26 2.08 6.58 9.55
C ALA A 26 2.87 7.87 9.78
N ASP A 27 3.16 8.59 8.70
CA ASP A 27 3.85 9.86 8.78
C ASP A 27 2.97 10.91 9.46
N SER A 28 3.58 11.64 10.40
CA SER A 28 2.92 12.69 11.16
C SER A 28 3.78 13.95 11.12
N ASP A 29 3.15 15.12 11.19
CA ASP A 29 3.85 16.39 11.32
C ASP A 29 4.44 16.59 12.73
N GLU A 30 5.07 17.74 12.97
CA GLU A 30 5.65 18.10 14.27
C GLU A 30 4.63 18.14 15.41
N GLN A 31 3.34 18.19 15.09
CA GLN A 31 2.22 18.23 16.04
C GLN A 31 1.59 16.85 16.24
N GLY A 32 2.08 15.81 15.55
CA GLY A 32 1.52 14.46 15.59
C GLY A 32 0.24 14.29 14.75
N MET A 33 -0.04 15.23 13.84
CA MET A 33 -1.18 15.17 12.92
C MET A 33 -0.77 14.47 11.62
N PRO A 34 -1.68 13.69 10.99
CA PRO A 34 -1.41 13.09 9.69
C PRO A 34 -1.03 14.16 8.66
N CYS A 35 0.10 13.97 7.98
CA CYS A 35 0.59 14.93 7.00
C CYS A 35 0.51 14.35 5.58
N PHE A 36 0.10 15.20 4.63
CA PHE A 36 0.17 14.89 3.20
C PHE A 36 1.39 15.57 2.61
N LEU A 37 2.03 14.90 1.65
CA LEU A 37 3.11 15.52 0.90
C LEU A 37 2.53 16.64 0.00
N PRO A 38 3.19 17.81 -0.12
CA PRO A 38 2.69 18.90 -0.96
C PRO A 38 2.43 18.50 -2.42
N SER A 39 3.25 17.60 -2.97
CA SER A 39 3.07 17.06 -4.32
C SER A 39 1.81 16.20 -4.46
N VAL A 40 1.40 15.53 -3.38
CA VAL A 40 0.17 14.72 -3.36
C VAL A 40 -1.04 15.65 -3.35
N GLU A 41 -1.04 16.67 -2.49
CA GLU A 41 -2.12 17.66 -2.43
C GLU A 41 -2.33 18.38 -3.78
N GLU A 42 -1.24 18.81 -4.42
CA GLU A 42 -1.30 19.46 -5.74
C GLU A 42 -1.89 18.52 -6.80
N THR A 43 -1.48 17.25 -6.80
CA THR A 43 -1.97 16.25 -7.76
C THR A 43 -3.44 15.95 -7.51
N GLU A 44 -3.86 15.80 -6.25
CA GLU A 44 -5.26 15.54 -5.91
C GLU A 44 -6.17 16.69 -6.37
N ARG A 45 -5.78 17.95 -6.14
CA ARG A 45 -6.56 19.12 -6.63
C ARG A 45 -6.77 19.13 -8.14
N GLN A 46 -5.83 18.60 -8.92
CA GLN A 46 -5.92 18.53 -10.39
C GLN A 46 -6.80 17.37 -10.89
N VAL A 47 -7.12 16.41 -10.02
CA VAL A 47 -7.71 15.11 -10.38
C VAL A 47 -9.06 14.86 -9.69
N VAL A 48 -9.45 15.66 -8.68
CA VAL A 48 -10.71 15.55 -7.92
C VAL A 48 -11.96 15.38 -8.80
N ASP A 49 -12.06 16.07 -9.95
CA ASP A 49 -13.26 15.99 -10.82
C ASP A 49 -13.22 14.85 -11.86
N LYS A 50 -12.18 13.99 -11.85
CA LYS A 50 -11.95 12.96 -12.88
C LYS A 50 -12.18 11.56 -12.32
N GLU A 51 -13.42 11.26 -11.91
CA GLU A 51 -13.81 10.03 -11.21
C GLU A 51 -13.41 8.73 -11.94
N ASP A 52 -13.43 8.68 -13.28
CA ASP A 52 -13.30 7.41 -14.01
C ASP A 52 -11.93 7.16 -14.68
N ALA A 53 -11.11 8.20 -14.88
CA ALA A 53 -9.84 8.10 -15.62
C ALA A 53 -8.59 8.02 -14.73
N TRP A 54 -8.74 8.31 -13.42
CA TRP A 54 -7.64 8.63 -12.52
C TRP A 54 -6.62 7.51 -12.35
N PHE A 55 -7.09 6.26 -12.23
CA PHE A 55 -6.28 5.22 -11.63
C PHE A 55 -5.41 4.44 -12.62
N HIS A 56 -5.71 4.54 -13.92
CA HIS A 56 -4.91 4.00 -15.02
C HIS A 56 -3.95 5.06 -15.59
N TYR A 57 -4.38 6.33 -15.63
CA TYR A 57 -3.61 7.41 -16.25
C TYR A 57 -2.42 7.87 -15.39
N VAL A 58 -2.58 7.97 -14.06
CA VAL A 58 -1.53 8.46 -13.16
C VAL A 58 -0.42 7.41 -12.95
N PHE A 59 -0.77 6.13 -12.81
CA PHE A 59 0.22 5.07 -12.52
C PHE A 59 1.10 4.72 -13.75
N CYS A 60 0.53 4.74 -14.96
CA CYS A 60 1.30 4.51 -16.18
C CYS A 60 2.29 5.64 -16.52
N GLN A 61 2.16 6.80 -15.88
CA GLN A 61 3.05 7.95 -16.05
C GLN A 61 4.22 8.00 -15.08
N ILE A 62 4.36 7.02 -14.18
CA ILE A 62 5.55 6.90 -13.32
C ILE A 62 6.77 6.59 -14.22
N ARG A 63 7.42 7.66 -14.71
CA ARG A 63 8.52 7.64 -15.69
C ARG A 63 9.62 6.60 -15.41
N PRO A 64 10.13 6.41 -14.17
CA PRO A 64 11.20 5.44 -13.94
C PRO A 64 10.75 4.00 -14.18
N LEU A 65 9.52 3.64 -13.77
CA LEU A 65 8.95 2.31 -13.99
C LEU A 65 8.70 2.06 -15.49
N ARG A 66 8.20 3.07 -16.21
CA ARG A 66 7.94 2.97 -17.65
C ARG A 66 9.22 2.81 -18.46
N SER A 67 10.30 3.52 -18.09
CA SER A 67 11.62 3.39 -18.72
C SER A 67 12.22 2.00 -18.52
N ALA A 68 12.11 1.46 -17.30
CA ALA A 68 12.59 0.12 -16.98
C ALA A 68 11.88 -0.97 -17.81
N VAL A 69 10.56 -0.86 -18.01
CA VAL A 69 9.77 -1.80 -18.83
C VAL A 69 10.08 -1.66 -20.31
N ASN A 70 10.11 -0.44 -20.84
CA ASN A 70 10.32 -0.23 -22.28
C ASN A 70 11.68 -0.75 -22.76
N ASN A 71 12.70 -0.69 -21.90
CA ASN A 71 14.05 -1.15 -22.24
C ASN A 71 14.27 -2.63 -21.94
N ASN A 72 13.35 -3.31 -21.24
CA ASN A 72 13.53 -4.71 -20.83
C ASN A 72 12.23 -5.53 -20.98
N LYS A 73 12.20 -6.39 -22.01
CA LYS A 73 11.07 -7.29 -22.30
C LYS A 73 10.78 -8.35 -21.23
N ARG A 74 11.59 -8.46 -20.18
CA ARG A 74 11.40 -9.40 -19.07
C ARG A 74 10.57 -8.84 -17.92
N ILE A 75 10.26 -7.54 -17.94
CA ILE A 75 9.56 -6.87 -16.84
C ILE A 75 8.08 -6.72 -17.21
N PHE A 76 7.20 -7.29 -16.39
CA PHE A 76 5.76 -7.10 -16.47
C PHE A 76 5.26 -6.37 -15.23
N ILE A 77 4.49 -5.30 -15.42
CA ILE A 77 3.92 -4.49 -14.33
C ILE A 77 2.42 -4.75 -14.27
N LYS A 78 1.94 -5.18 -13.10
CA LYS A 78 0.53 -5.32 -12.78
C LYS A 78 0.21 -4.51 -11.54
N LYS A 79 -0.90 -3.79 -11.58
CA LYS A 79 -1.40 -3.02 -10.44
C LYS A 79 -2.05 -3.93 -9.40
N SER A 80 -1.88 -3.58 -8.13
CA SER A 80 -2.56 -4.19 -7.00
C SER A 80 -3.05 -3.12 -6.03
N ILE A 81 -3.86 -3.53 -5.04
CA ILE A 81 -4.36 -2.65 -3.99
C ILE A 81 -3.37 -2.69 -2.82
N SER A 82 -2.65 -1.59 -2.62
CA SER A 82 -1.62 -1.47 -1.58
C SER A 82 -0.51 -2.53 -1.70
N GLU A 83 0.46 -2.48 -0.80
CA GLU A 83 1.61 -3.39 -0.75
C GLU A 83 1.19 -4.82 -0.40
N THR A 84 0.24 -4.97 0.53
CA THR A 84 -0.31 -6.29 0.91
C THR A 84 -0.91 -7.01 -0.30
N GLY A 85 -1.61 -6.29 -1.17
CA GLY A 85 -2.13 -6.84 -2.41
C GLY A 85 -1.02 -7.24 -3.38
N VAL A 86 0.09 -6.50 -3.43
CA VAL A 86 1.25 -6.87 -4.27
C VAL A 86 1.86 -8.17 -3.78
N ILE A 87 2.07 -8.30 -2.45
CA ILE A 87 2.62 -9.51 -1.84
C ILE A 87 1.70 -10.70 -2.10
N ASN A 88 0.39 -10.55 -1.93
CA ASN A 88 -0.57 -11.63 -2.17
C ASN A 88 -0.59 -12.10 -3.64
N ILE A 89 -0.55 -11.17 -4.59
CA ILE A 89 -0.50 -11.55 -6.02
C ILE A 89 0.84 -12.23 -6.33
N GLY A 90 1.94 -11.70 -5.80
CA GLY A 90 3.28 -12.26 -6.00
C GLY A 90 3.43 -13.65 -5.39
N SER A 91 2.95 -13.86 -4.17
CA SER A 91 3.01 -15.15 -3.48
C SER A 91 2.17 -16.21 -4.20
N GLU A 92 0.95 -15.87 -4.60
CA GLU A 92 0.08 -16.76 -5.37
C GLU A 92 0.68 -17.11 -6.75
N LEU A 93 1.30 -16.15 -7.43
CA LEU A 93 1.96 -16.39 -8.72
C LEU A 93 3.12 -17.38 -8.57
N LEU A 94 3.95 -17.20 -7.54
CA LEU A 94 5.06 -18.10 -7.24
C LEU A 94 4.55 -19.49 -6.86
N PHE A 95 3.52 -19.57 -6.01
CA PHE A 95 2.92 -20.82 -5.58
C PHE A 95 2.34 -21.62 -6.75
N ARG A 96 1.70 -20.95 -7.72
CA ARG A 96 1.21 -21.60 -8.95
C ARG A 96 2.33 -22.05 -9.88
N ARG A 97 3.39 -21.25 -9.99
CA ARG A 97 4.51 -21.55 -10.91
C ARG A 97 5.43 -22.64 -10.36
N PHE A 98 5.60 -22.66 -9.05
CA PHE A 98 6.48 -23.54 -8.28
C PHE A 98 5.68 -24.06 -7.07
N PRO A 99 4.79 -25.06 -7.27
CA PRO A 99 4.04 -25.63 -6.17
C PRO A 99 5.00 -26.25 -5.15
N PRO A 100 4.77 -26.07 -3.84
CA PRO A 100 5.63 -26.66 -2.82
C PRO A 100 5.56 -28.19 -2.91
N THR A 101 6.71 -28.83 -2.73
CA THR A 101 6.79 -30.28 -2.59
C THR A 101 6.50 -30.69 -1.15
N ASP A 102 6.10 -31.94 -0.92
CA ASP A 102 5.75 -32.46 0.42
C ASP A 102 6.86 -32.29 1.47
N THR A 103 8.10 -32.14 1.03
CA THR A 103 9.27 -31.86 1.88
C THR A 103 9.29 -30.43 2.44
N ASP A 104 8.64 -29.48 1.76
CA ASP A 104 8.67 -28.05 2.10
C ASP A 104 7.59 -27.66 3.11
N LEU A 105 6.49 -28.42 3.17
CA LEU A 105 5.33 -28.15 4.04
C LEU A 105 5.47 -28.75 5.46
N LYS A 106 6.55 -29.49 5.72
CA LYS A 106 6.80 -30.19 7.00
C LYS A 106 7.81 -29.49 7.92
N LYS A 107 8.22 -28.27 7.61
CA LYS A 107 9.04 -27.41 8.48
C LYS A 107 8.18 -26.34 9.13
#